data_AF-F4T7R1-F1
#
_entry.id   AF-F4T7R1-F1
#
_cell.length_a   1.000
_cell.length_b   1.000
_cell.length_c   1.000
_cell.angle_alpha   90.00
_cell.angle_beta   90.00
_cell.angle_gamma   90.00
#
_symmetry.space_group_name_H-M   'P 1'
#
loop_
_entity.id
_entity.type
_entity.pdbx_description
1 polymer ?
#
loop_
_entity_poly.entity_id
_entity_poly.type
_entity_poly.pdbx_seq_one_letter_code
_entity_poly.pdbx_strand_id
1 'polypeptide(L)'
;MTSFVRKERLTLLSVRKLPFLTWKIILTGIVSGNSFWTKWHCWKKRRKKRNIRQSLSVRCVKKKSVRMNLTGASGKRKSLAEQQKLIEEALRAAEGAHREELEKQRLALEQKIQEAHAQYECAKSMAQLTKQGHVYIISNIGSFGENVFKIGMTRRLEPMDRVKELSGASVPFDFDVHAMISCDDAPALEKTLHDSLEKYRINRINLRKEFFRVKLEKIINEVERHHGQVEYVADPAPLQYLQSLEYAENEAA
;
A
#
# COMPACT_ATOMS: atom_id res chain seq x y z
N MET A 1 52.53 -42.14 27.75
CA MET A 1 52.81 -42.82 26.47
C MET A 1 52.18 -41.97 25.37
N THR A 2 52.97 -41.02 24.84
CA THR A 2 53.57 -41.05 23.49
C THR A 2 52.54 -40.79 22.39
N SER A 3 52.41 -39.52 21.97
CA SER A 3 53.02 -38.94 20.74
C SER A 3 52.14 -39.20 19.51
N PHE A 4 51.83 -38.26 18.63
CA PHE A 4 52.81 -37.52 17.85
C PHE A 4 52.10 -36.39 17.06
N VAL A 5 52.63 -35.18 17.21
CA VAL A 5 52.24 -33.95 16.52
C VAL A 5 52.83 -33.98 15.11
N ARG A 6 52.04 -33.77 14.06
CA ARG A 6 52.58 -33.52 12.71
C ARG A 6 52.53 -32.03 12.39
N LYS A 7 53.71 -31.43 12.56
CA LYS A 7 54.18 -30.13 12.08
C LYS A 7 54.37 -30.24 10.57
N GLU A 8 53.81 -29.34 9.77
CA GLU A 8 54.38 -29.02 8.46
C GLU A 8 54.50 -27.51 8.28
N ARG A 9 55.72 -27.12 7.86
CA ARG A 9 56.29 -25.79 7.85
C ARG A 9 55.91 -25.02 6.60
N LEU A 10 55.95 -23.70 6.76
CA LEU A 10 56.09 -22.70 5.72
C LEU A 10 57.08 -23.12 4.61
N THR A 11 56.70 -22.84 3.37
CA THR A 11 57.65 -22.36 2.36
C THR A 11 57.15 -21.02 1.82
N LEU A 12 57.92 -19.98 2.15
CA LEU A 12 57.92 -18.69 1.47
C LEU A 12 58.39 -18.90 0.04
N LEU A 13 57.55 -18.61 -0.96
CA LEU A 13 58.05 -18.19 -2.26
C LEU A 13 57.63 -16.73 -2.52
N SER A 14 58.66 -15.91 -2.43
CA SER A 14 58.72 -14.53 -2.84
C SER A 14 58.81 -14.44 -4.37
N VAL A 15 58.38 -13.28 -4.88
CA VAL A 15 58.67 -12.69 -6.19
C VAL A 15 57.94 -13.29 -7.40
N ARG A 16 56.94 -12.55 -7.88
CA ARG A 16 56.97 -12.03 -9.26
C ARG A 16 56.23 -10.69 -9.34
N LYS A 17 57.04 -9.66 -9.57
CA LYS A 17 56.70 -8.26 -9.82
C LYS A 17 55.63 -8.16 -10.91
N LEU A 18 54.49 -7.55 -10.60
CA LEU A 18 53.61 -6.97 -11.62
C LEU A 18 54.20 -5.58 -11.97
N PRO A 19 54.50 -5.30 -13.25
CA PRO A 19 55.18 -4.07 -13.61
C PRO A 19 54.26 -2.87 -13.51
N PHE A 20 54.71 -1.87 -12.74
CA PHE A 20 54.54 -0.45 -13.03
C PHE A 20 54.82 -0.22 -14.53
N LEU A 21 53.80 0.14 -15.29
CA LEU A 21 53.78 0.89 -16.58
C LEU A 21 52.36 0.65 -17.14
N THR A 22 51.38 1.53 -16.93
CA THR A 22 51.32 2.82 -17.61
C THR A 22 50.24 3.65 -16.91
N TRP A 23 50.66 4.46 -15.95
CA TRP A 23 49.86 5.57 -15.43
C TRP A 23 50.23 6.81 -16.25
N LYS A 24 49.76 6.85 -17.50
CA LYS A 24 49.84 8.01 -18.41
C LYS A 24 48.91 7.75 -19.57
N ILE A 25 48.11 8.76 -19.92
CA ILE A 25 46.86 8.72 -20.70
C ILE A 25 45.72 8.34 -19.74
N ILE A 26 44.95 9.25 -19.13
CA ILE A 26 44.16 10.33 -19.73
C ILE A 26 44.04 11.48 -18.72
N LEU A 27 44.76 12.58 -18.96
CA LEU A 27 44.49 13.90 -18.38
C LEU A 27 44.23 14.92 -19.51
N THR A 28 43.70 14.43 -20.63
CA THR A 28 43.29 15.20 -21.81
C THR A 28 42.01 14.57 -22.36
N GLY A 29 40.86 15.05 -21.90
CA GLY A 29 39.56 14.51 -22.31
C GLY A 29 38.41 14.87 -21.36
N ILE A 30 38.30 16.14 -20.98
CA ILE A 30 37.14 16.69 -20.25
C ILE A 30 35.97 16.79 -21.23
N VAL A 31 35.36 15.67 -21.65
CA VAL A 31 33.97 15.59 -22.13
C VAL A 31 33.54 14.13 -21.99
N SER A 32 32.79 13.78 -20.93
CA SER A 32 31.85 12.63 -20.85
C SER A 32 31.61 12.08 -19.42
N GLY A 33 31.78 12.90 -18.38
CA GLY A 33 31.41 12.53 -17.00
C GLY A 33 29.90 12.31 -16.75
N ASN A 34 29.04 12.69 -17.69
CA ASN A 34 27.58 12.65 -17.51
C ASN A 34 26.91 11.30 -17.85
N SER A 35 27.57 10.36 -18.53
CA SER A 35 26.88 9.17 -19.07
C SER A 35 26.75 8.01 -18.06
N PHE A 36 27.73 7.82 -17.18
CA PHE A 36 27.73 6.74 -16.20
C PHE A 36 26.77 7.01 -15.04
N TRP A 37 26.83 8.22 -14.47
CA TRP A 37 25.93 8.65 -13.40
C TRP A 37 24.47 8.68 -13.85
N THR A 38 24.17 9.19 -15.05
CA THR A 38 22.82 9.15 -15.60
C THR A 38 22.33 7.72 -15.87
N LYS A 39 23.17 6.84 -16.41
CA LYS A 39 22.84 5.40 -16.56
C LYS A 39 22.62 4.71 -15.21
N TRP A 40 23.43 5.01 -14.19
CA TRP A 40 23.31 4.47 -12.85
C TRP A 40 22.03 4.95 -12.13
N HIS A 41 21.73 6.25 -12.19
CA HIS A 41 20.47 6.79 -11.67
C HIS A 41 19.25 6.23 -12.42
N CYS A 42 19.35 6.06 -13.75
CA CYS A 42 18.30 5.44 -14.56
C CYS A 42 18.09 3.96 -14.16
N TRP A 43 19.17 3.21 -13.94
CA TRP A 43 19.12 1.83 -13.45
C TRP A 43 18.51 1.74 -12.05
N LYS A 44 18.92 2.61 -11.10
CA LYS A 44 18.34 2.71 -9.75
C LYS A 44 16.84 3.02 -9.82
N LYS A 45 16.41 3.99 -10.64
CA LYS A 45 14.99 4.34 -10.85
C LYS A 45 14.21 3.16 -11.45
N ARG A 46 14.75 2.46 -12.46
CA ARG A 46 14.10 1.25 -13.02
C ARG A 46 13.97 0.12 -12.00
N ARG A 47 15.00 -0.13 -11.18
CA ARG A 47 14.99 -1.17 -10.14
C ARG A 47 13.95 -0.86 -9.05
N LYS A 48 13.89 0.39 -8.55
CA LYS A 48 12.84 0.84 -7.62
C LYS A 48 11.43 0.67 -8.24
N LYS A 49 11.22 1.11 -9.48
CA LYS A 49 9.94 0.94 -10.19
C LYS A 49 9.54 -0.53 -10.33
N ARG A 50 10.48 -1.43 -10.65
CA ARG A 50 10.22 -2.87 -10.78
C ARG A 50 9.85 -3.52 -9.45
N ASN A 51 10.55 -3.19 -8.36
CA ASN A 51 10.25 -3.71 -7.02
C ASN A 51 8.88 -3.24 -6.53
N ILE A 52 8.54 -1.97 -6.77
CA ILE A 52 7.22 -1.41 -6.46
C ILE A 52 6.14 -2.14 -7.28
N ARG A 53 6.36 -2.35 -8.58
CA ARG A 53 5.43 -3.06 -9.46
C ARG A 53 5.22 -4.52 -9.04
N GLN A 54 6.28 -5.24 -8.68
CA GLN A 54 6.17 -6.61 -8.15
C GLN A 54 5.39 -6.63 -6.83
N SER A 55 5.71 -5.74 -5.89
CA SER A 55 5.03 -5.64 -4.59
C SER A 55 3.54 -5.32 -4.75
N LEU A 56 3.20 -4.39 -5.66
CA LEU A 56 1.81 -4.05 -5.99
C LEU A 56 1.09 -5.22 -6.68
N SER A 57 1.76 -5.95 -7.57
CA SER A 57 1.21 -7.13 -8.23
C SER A 57 0.85 -8.23 -7.23
N VAL A 58 1.77 -8.57 -6.32
CA VAL A 58 1.53 -9.58 -5.26
C VAL A 58 0.36 -9.16 -4.37
N ARG A 59 0.31 -7.88 -3.97
CA ARG A 59 -0.78 -7.33 -3.16
C ARG A 59 -2.13 -7.37 -3.89
N CYS A 60 -2.15 -7.07 -5.19
CA CYS A 60 -3.36 -7.11 -6.02
C CYS A 60 -3.89 -8.55 -6.14
N VAL A 61 -3.01 -9.53 -6.38
CA VAL A 61 -3.37 -10.95 -6.43
C VAL A 61 -3.95 -11.40 -5.09
N LYS A 62 -3.32 -11.04 -3.97
CA LYS A 62 -3.80 -11.39 -2.63
C LYS A 62 -5.18 -10.79 -2.33
N LYS A 63 -5.40 -9.51 -2.67
CA LYS A 63 -6.72 -8.86 -2.55
C LYS A 63 -7.79 -9.55 -3.42
N LYS A 64 -7.45 -9.90 -4.66
CA LYS A 64 -8.37 -10.58 -5.58
C LYS A 64 -8.74 -11.98 -5.06
N SER A 65 -7.76 -12.72 -4.55
CA SER A 65 -7.98 -14.03 -3.92
C SER A 65 -8.91 -13.94 -2.70
N VAL A 66 -8.70 -12.99 -1.78
CA VAL A 66 -9.60 -12.78 -0.64
C VAL A 66 -11.02 -12.44 -1.09
N ARG A 67 -11.17 -11.57 -2.10
CA ARG A 67 -12.49 -11.22 -2.67
C ARG A 67 -13.19 -12.42 -3.31
N MET A 68 -12.44 -13.25 -4.04
CA MET A 68 -12.98 -14.48 -4.65
C MET A 68 -13.39 -15.49 -3.57
N ASN A 69 -12.60 -15.65 -2.51
CA ASN A 69 -12.94 -16.53 -1.40
C ASN A 69 -14.21 -16.07 -0.67
N LEU A 70 -14.36 -14.77 -0.41
CA LEU A 70 -15.57 -14.20 0.20
C LEU A 70 -16.82 -14.40 -0.66
N THR A 71 -16.73 -14.09 -1.96
CA THR A 71 -17.85 -14.25 -2.90
C THR A 71 -18.22 -15.73 -3.09
N GLY A 72 -17.22 -16.61 -3.20
CA GLY A 72 -17.41 -18.05 -3.25
C GLY A 72 -18.03 -18.62 -1.97
N ALA A 73 -17.55 -18.21 -0.78
CA ALA A 73 -18.12 -18.64 0.50
C ALA A 73 -19.56 -18.15 0.69
N SER A 74 -19.86 -16.90 0.31
CA SER A 74 -21.22 -16.35 0.33
C SER A 74 -22.16 -17.12 -0.62
N GLY A 75 -21.70 -17.44 -1.83
CA GLY A 75 -22.46 -18.24 -2.79
C GLY A 75 -22.73 -19.67 -2.31
N LYS A 76 -21.71 -20.35 -1.80
CA LYS A 76 -21.84 -21.70 -1.20
C LYS A 76 -22.85 -21.70 -0.04
N ARG A 77 -22.80 -20.71 0.84
CA ARG A 77 -23.73 -20.59 1.97
C ARG A 77 -25.18 -20.44 1.52
N LYS A 78 -25.45 -19.68 0.45
CA LYS A 78 -26.80 -19.56 -0.15
C LYS A 78 -27.28 -20.88 -0.74
N SER A 79 -26.46 -21.52 -1.57
CA SER A 79 -26.81 -22.79 -2.23
C SER A 79 -27.05 -23.92 -1.22
N LEU A 80 -26.24 -24.01 -0.16
CA LEU A 80 -26.43 -24.99 0.91
C LEU A 80 -27.72 -24.72 1.71
N ALA A 81 -28.08 -23.45 1.93
CA ALA A 81 -29.34 -23.09 2.61
C ALA A 81 -30.58 -23.45 1.76
N GLU A 82 -30.50 -23.30 0.44
CA GLU A 82 -31.55 -23.77 -0.47
C GLU A 82 -31.69 -25.29 -0.45
N GLN A 83 -30.57 -26.02 -0.48
CA GLN A 83 -30.57 -27.49 -0.36
C GLN A 83 -31.14 -27.96 0.98
N GLN A 84 -30.88 -27.23 2.08
CA GLN A 84 -31.40 -27.58 3.40
C GLN A 84 -32.94 -27.50 3.43
N LYS A 85 -33.51 -26.44 2.82
CA LYS A 85 -34.97 -26.29 2.72
C LYS A 85 -35.62 -27.45 1.95
N LEU A 86 -35.02 -27.84 0.83
CA LEU A 86 -35.53 -28.94 0.00
C LEU A 86 -35.52 -30.28 0.74
N ILE A 87 -34.45 -30.58 1.49
CA ILE A 87 -34.36 -31.81 2.29
C ILE A 87 -35.35 -31.78 3.45
N GLU A 88 -35.56 -30.62 4.08
CA GLU A 88 -36.53 -30.47 5.16
C GLU A 88 -37.98 -30.62 4.68
N GLU A 89 -38.29 -30.10 3.49
CA GLU A 89 -39.58 -30.32 2.81
C GLU A 89 -39.79 -31.80 2.43
N ALA A 90 -38.76 -32.46 1.90
CA ALA A 90 -38.81 -33.89 1.57
C ALA A 90 -38.99 -34.78 2.82
N LEU A 91 -38.34 -34.43 3.94
CA LEU A 91 -38.52 -35.12 5.22
C LEU A 91 -39.94 -35.02 5.78
N ARG A 92 -40.64 -33.90 5.55
CA ARG A 92 -42.05 -33.73 5.96
C ARG A 92 -43.00 -34.62 5.17
N ALA A 93 -42.64 -34.99 3.94
CA ALA A 93 -43.44 -35.84 3.06
C ALA A 93 -43.06 -37.33 3.12
N ALA A 94 -41.96 -37.69 3.77
CA ALA A 94 -41.40 -39.05 3.75
C ALA A 94 -41.79 -39.90 4.98
N GLU A 95 -42.05 -41.18 4.76
CA GLU A 95 -42.36 -42.18 5.79
C GLU A 95 -41.40 -43.39 5.75
N GLY A 96 -41.23 -44.08 6.87
CA GLY A 96 -40.46 -45.33 6.97
C GLY A 96 -38.97 -45.18 6.64
N ALA A 97 -38.40 -46.16 5.94
CA ALA A 97 -36.96 -46.24 5.63
C ALA A 97 -36.45 -45.06 4.77
N HIS A 98 -37.32 -44.39 4.00
CA HIS A 98 -36.92 -43.22 3.21
C HIS A 98 -36.59 -42.00 4.09
N ARG A 99 -37.25 -41.90 5.26
CA ARG A 99 -37.02 -40.83 6.23
C ARG A 99 -35.66 -40.95 6.92
N GLU A 100 -35.21 -42.16 7.23
CA GLU A 100 -33.88 -42.39 7.83
C GLU A 100 -32.74 -41.99 6.88
N GLU A 101 -32.86 -42.27 5.58
CA GLU A 101 -31.87 -41.88 4.59
C GLU A 101 -31.85 -40.35 4.40
N LEU A 102 -33.01 -39.71 4.37
CA LEU A 102 -33.11 -38.25 4.31
C LEU A 102 -32.57 -37.56 5.58
N GLU A 103 -32.75 -38.17 6.76
CA GLU A 103 -32.16 -37.69 8.02
C GLU A 103 -30.61 -37.73 7.97
N LYS A 104 -30.02 -38.81 7.44
CA LYS A 104 -28.57 -38.89 7.23
C LYS A 104 -28.07 -37.80 6.28
N GLN A 105 -28.80 -37.56 5.19
CA GLN A 105 -28.48 -36.50 4.23
C GLN A 105 -28.61 -35.11 4.86
N ARG A 106 -29.61 -34.88 5.72
CA ARG A 106 -29.77 -33.64 6.49
C ARG A 106 -28.55 -33.40 7.38
N LEU A 107 -28.13 -34.40 8.14
CA LEU A 107 -26.98 -34.29 9.05
C LEU A 107 -25.68 -33.99 8.29
N ALA A 108 -25.44 -34.67 7.17
CA ALA A 108 -24.28 -34.42 6.33
C ALA A 108 -24.29 -33.02 5.70
N LEU A 109 -25.48 -32.49 5.37
CA LEU A 109 -25.64 -31.14 4.85
C LEU A 109 -25.43 -30.08 5.95
N GLU A 110 -25.95 -30.31 7.15
CA GLU A 110 -25.75 -29.44 8.32
C GLU A 110 -24.26 -29.28 8.65
N GLN A 111 -23.49 -30.37 8.61
CA GLN A 111 -22.02 -30.33 8.77
C GLN A 111 -21.35 -29.46 7.70
N LYS A 112 -21.72 -29.63 6.42
CA LYS A 112 -21.21 -28.78 5.33
C LYS A 112 -21.57 -27.31 5.50
N ILE A 113 -22.76 -27.02 6.02
CA ILE A 113 -23.22 -25.65 6.32
C ILE A 113 -22.35 -25.04 7.42
N GLN A 114 -22.07 -25.78 8.50
CA GLN A 114 -21.21 -25.31 9.59
C GLN A 114 -19.79 -25.03 9.10
N GLU A 115 -19.21 -25.92 8.29
CA GLU A 115 -17.88 -25.72 7.69
C GLU A 115 -17.85 -24.47 6.78
N ALA A 116 -18.85 -24.31 5.91
CA ALA A 116 -18.97 -23.15 5.05
C ALA A 116 -19.15 -21.85 5.86
N HIS A 117 -19.89 -21.91 6.97
CA HIS A 117 -20.07 -20.79 7.88
C HIS A 117 -18.75 -20.39 8.54
N ALA A 118 -18.00 -21.34 9.07
CA ALA A 118 -16.70 -21.10 9.69
C ALA A 118 -15.70 -20.48 8.70
N GLN A 119 -15.65 -21.02 7.47
CA GLN A 119 -14.81 -20.45 6.40
C GLN A 119 -15.22 -19.02 6.04
N TYR A 120 -16.52 -18.73 6.01
CA TYR A 120 -17.04 -17.40 5.72
C TYR A 120 -16.66 -16.40 6.82
N GLU A 121 -16.84 -16.73 8.10
CA GLU A 121 -16.49 -15.84 9.21
C GLU A 121 -14.98 -15.60 9.29
N CYS A 122 -14.16 -16.64 9.09
CA CYS A 122 -12.70 -16.49 8.98
C CYS A 122 -12.32 -15.54 7.83
N ALA A 123 -12.92 -15.71 6.65
CA ALA A 123 -12.66 -14.86 5.50
C ALA A 123 -13.09 -13.41 5.75
N LYS A 124 -14.23 -13.19 6.42
CA LYS A 124 -14.77 -11.88 6.79
C LYS A 124 -13.87 -11.16 7.79
N SER A 125 -13.43 -11.84 8.83
CA SER A 125 -12.47 -11.30 9.82
C SER A 125 -11.17 -10.87 9.15
N MET A 126 -10.59 -11.72 8.31
CA MET A 126 -9.40 -11.38 7.53
C MET A 126 -9.63 -10.18 6.60
N ALA A 127 -10.82 -10.06 6.02
CA ALA A 127 -11.16 -8.94 5.16
C ALA A 127 -11.25 -7.62 5.93
N GLN A 128 -11.85 -7.62 7.12
CA GLN A 128 -11.92 -6.43 7.99
C GLN A 128 -10.53 -5.95 8.38
N LEU A 129 -9.64 -6.85 8.81
CA LEU A 129 -8.25 -6.50 9.12
C LEU A 129 -7.50 -5.90 7.92
N THR A 130 -7.86 -6.26 6.70
CA THR A 130 -7.21 -5.69 5.49
C THR A 130 -7.71 -4.31 5.08
N LYS A 131 -8.84 -3.86 5.64
CA LYS A 131 -9.51 -2.59 5.34
C LYS A 131 -9.11 -1.46 6.28
N GLN A 132 -8.71 -1.80 7.52
CA GLN A 132 -8.25 -0.83 8.49
C GLN A 132 -7.02 -0.07 8.00
N GLY A 133 -6.97 1.23 8.28
CA GLY A 133 -5.85 2.09 7.95
C GLY A 133 -6.10 3.55 8.29
N HIS A 134 -5.30 4.42 7.69
CA HIS A 134 -5.39 5.86 7.87
C HIS A 134 -5.68 6.55 6.54
N VAL A 135 -6.56 7.54 6.56
CA VAL A 135 -6.74 8.49 5.45
C VAL A 135 -5.98 9.77 5.81
N TYR A 136 -5.10 10.22 4.92
CA TYR A 136 -4.33 11.44 5.10
C TYR A 136 -4.81 12.53 4.14
N ILE A 137 -4.78 13.76 4.63
CA ILE A 137 -5.00 14.98 3.84
C ILE A 137 -3.71 15.80 3.93
N ILE A 138 -3.05 15.98 2.79
CA ILE A 138 -1.75 16.66 2.71
C ILE A 138 -1.76 17.74 1.63
N SER A 139 -0.98 18.79 1.82
CA SER A 139 -0.78 19.86 0.83
C SER A 139 0.71 20.08 0.59
N ASN A 140 1.03 20.86 -0.44
CA ASN A 140 2.36 21.40 -0.64
C ASN A 140 2.20 22.72 -1.39
N ILE A 141 2.22 23.82 -0.62
CA ILE A 141 1.95 25.16 -1.14
C ILE A 141 3.01 25.56 -2.17
N GLY A 142 4.29 25.29 -1.88
CA GLY A 142 5.39 25.66 -2.78
C GLY A 142 5.39 24.94 -4.14
N SER A 143 4.72 23.79 -4.27
CA SER A 143 4.67 23.02 -5.53
C SER A 143 3.34 23.15 -6.26
N PHE A 144 2.22 23.20 -5.54
CA PHE A 144 0.88 23.12 -6.11
C PHE A 144 0.03 24.37 -5.90
N GLY A 145 0.50 25.30 -5.05
CA GLY A 145 -0.22 26.50 -4.64
C GLY A 145 -1.21 26.24 -3.50
N GLU A 146 -1.92 27.31 -3.13
CA GLU A 146 -2.91 27.29 -2.05
C GLU A 146 -4.17 26.48 -2.40
N ASN A 147 -4.83 25.97 -1.36
CA ASN A 147 -6.08 25.20 -1.47
C ASN A 147 -5.98 23.97 -2.40
N VAL A 148 -4.78 23.42 -2.58
CA VAL A 148 -4.56 22.18 -3.32
C VAL A 148 -4.17 21.07 -2.36
N PHE A 149 -5.06 20.09 -2.26
CA PHE A 149 -4.92 18.98 -1.33
C PHE A 149 -4.81 17.66 -2.08
N LYS A 150 -3.94 16.79 -1.57
CA LYS A 150 -3.92 15.37 -1.90
C LYS A 150 -4.60 14.59 -0.79
N ILE A 151 -5.59 13.79 -1.18
CA ILE A 151 -6.27 12.84 -0.32
C ILE A 151 -5.83 11.44 -0.71
N GLY A 152 -5.49 10.62 0.27
CA GLY A 152 -5.17 9.22 0.03
C GLY A 152 -5.19 8.39 1.30
N MET A 153 -5.02 7.09 1.16
CA MET A 153 -4.97 6.18 2.30
C MET A 153 -3.62 5.46 2.45
N THR A 154 -3.34 5.05 3.66
CA THR A 154 -2.20 4.20 4.03
C THR A 154 -2.66 3.13 5.01
N ARG A 155 -2.02 1.97 4.94
CA ARG A 155 -2.24 0.86 5.88
C ARG A 155 -0.93 0.46 6.55
N ARG A 156 0.02 1.40 6.58
CA ARG A 156 1.29 1.23 7.29
C ARG A 156 1.02 1.43 8.77
N LEU A 157 1.86 0.79 9.58
CA LEU A 157 1.87 1.00 11.03
C LEU A 157 2.15 2.47 11.33
N GLU A 158 3.17 3.04 10.68
CA GLU A 158 3.51 4.46 10.77
C GLU A 158 2.99 5.22 9.54
N PRO A 159 1.92 6.02 9.66
CA PRO A 159 1.36 6.75 8.53
C PRO A 159 2.26 7.90 8.07
N MET A 160 3.04 8.50 8.98
CA MET A 160 3.96 9.60 8.68
C MET A 160 5.09 9.19 7.72
N ASP A 161 5.56 7.94 7.80
CA ASP A 161 6.55 7.42 6.85
C ASP A 161 6.04 7.43 5.41
N ARG A 162 4.74 7.23 5.22
CA ARG A 162 4.15 7.30 3.89
C ARG A 162 4.20 8.71 3.33
N VAL A 163 3.95 9.72 4.17
CA VAL A 163 4.01 11.13 3.80
C VAL A 163 5.44 11.51 3.41
N LYS A 164 6.44 11.15 4.24
CA LYS A 164 7.87 11.38 3.95
C LYS A 164 8.32 10.74 2.62
N GLU A 165 7.85 9.53 2.33
CA GLU A 165 8.13 8.89 1.03
C GLU A 165 7.50 9.61 -0.16
N LEU A 166 6.33 10.20 0.02
CA LEU A 166 5.67 10.98 -1.01
C LEU A 166 6.44 12.27 -1.30
N SER A 167 6.93 12.94 -0.25
CA SER A 167 7.77 14.13 -0.38
C SER A 167 9.03 13.85 -1.19
N GLY A 168 9.79 12.81 -0.83
CA GLY A 168 11.08 12.49 -1.47
C GLY A 168 11.01 11.95 -2.91
N ALA A 169 9.81 11.83 -3.50
CA ALA A 169 9.65 11.21 -4.82
C ALA A 169 9.78 12.20 -5.99
N SER A 170 9.22 13.41 -5.86
CA SER A 170 9.01 14.30 -7.02
C SER A 170 8.65 15.76 -6.72
N VAL A 171 8.69 16.23 -5.47
CA VAL A 171 8.30 17.62 -5.11
C VAL A 171 9.50 18.37 -4.49
N PRO A 172 9.67 19.68 -4.76
CA PRO A 172 10.73 20.50 -4.15
C PRO A 172 10.69 20.60 -2.63
N PHE A 173 9.49 20.63 -2.04
CA PHE A 173 9.27 20.80 -0.61
C PHE A 173 8.60 19.57 -0.01
N ASP A 174 8.72 19.40 1.31
CA ASP A 174 7.94 18.39 2.02
C ASP A 174 6.43 18.67 1.96
N PHE A 175 5.62 17.61 2.14
CA PHE A 175 4.18 17.74 2.29
C PHE A 175 3.80 18.16 3.71
N ASP A 176 2.91 19.13 3.80
CA ASP A 176 2.29 19.54 5.05
C ASP A 176 1.08 18.64 5.35
N VAL A 177 0.95 18.21 6.60
CA VAL A 177 -0.13 17.29 7.01
C VAL A 177 -1.24 18.09 7.69
N HIS A 178 -2.41 18.09 7.08
CA HIS A 178 -3.60 18.75 7.63
C HIS A 178 -4.43 17.80 8.49
N ALA A 179 -4.54 16.52 8.13
CA ALA A 179 -5.29 15.57 8.92
C ALA A 179 -4.77 14.15 8.73
N MET A 180 -4.87 13.36 9.80
CA MET A 180 -4.58 11.93 9.81
C MET A 180 -5.73 11.17 10.47
N ILE A 181 -6.62 10.62 9.66
CA ILE A 181 -7.87 10.02 10.12
C ILE A 181 -7.67 8.51 10.25
N SER A 182 -7.74 7.98 11.47
CA SER A 182 -7.77 6.52 11.70
C SER A 182 -9.17 5.99 11.40
N CYS A 183 -9.26 4.94 10.57
CA CYS A 183 -10.55 4.37 10.13
C CYS A 183 -10.48 2.85 9.99
N ASP A 184 -11.57 2.17 10.37
CA ASP A 184 -11.73 0.71 10.19
C ASP A 184 -11.88 0.31 8.72
N ASP A 185 -12.44 1.18 7.87
CA ASP A 185 -12.51 1.01 6.41
C ASP A 185 -12.01 2.25 5.68
N ALA A 186 -10.70 2.49 5.78
CA ALA A 186 -10.01 3.57 5.07
C ALA A 186 -10.29 3.60 3.54
N PRO A 187 -10.33 2.46 2.81
CA PRO A 187 -10.69 2.46 1.40
C PRO A 187 -12.11 2.95 1.12
N ALA A 188 -13.08 2.66 1.98
CA ALA A 188 -14.45 3.13 1.80
C ALA A 188 -14.54 4.65 2.01
N LEU A 189 -13.92 5.16 3.08
CA LEU A 189 -13.90 6.60 3.36
C LEU A 189 -13.19 7.38 2.25
N GLU A 190 -12.03 6.92 1.80
CA GLU A 190 -11.26 7.55 0.73
C GLU A 190 -12.07 7.62 -0.57
N LYS A 191 -12.75 6.53 -0.94
CA LYS A 191 -13.63 6.51 -2.11
C LYS A 191 -14.76 7.52 -1.97
N THR A 192 -15.44 7.58 -0.83
CA THR A 192 -16.54 8.52 -0.59
C THR A 192 -16.07 9.98 -0.74
N LEU A 193 -14.90 10.33 -0.18
CA LEU A 193 -14.32 11.67 -0.34
C LEU A 193 -13.95 11.97 -1.79
N HIS A 194 -13.44 10.97 -2.52
CA HIS A 194 -13.07 11.10 -3.92
C HIS A 194 -14.27 11.29 -4.85
N ASP A 195 -15.38 10.64 -4.53
CA ASP A 195 -16.65 10.75 -5.25
C ASP A 195 -17.30 12.11 -4.94
N SER A 196 -17.33 12.55 -3.67
CA SER A 196 -17.90 13.86 -3.29
C SER A 196 -17.10 15.05 -3.82
N LEU A 197 -15.78 14.91 -3.93
CA LEU A 197 -14.86 15.94 -4.42
C LEU A 197 -14.53 15.81 -5.91
N GLU A 198 -15.20 14.93 -6.66
CA GLU A 198 -14.90 14.67 -8.07
C GLU A 198 -14.85 15.96 -8.92
N LYS A 199 -15.79 16.88 -8.68
CA LYS A 199 -15.89 18.18 -9.38
C LYS A 199 -14.68 19.09 -9.14
N TYR A 200 -13.95 18.89 -8.04
CA TYR A 200 -12.79 19.68 -7.63
C TYR A 200 -11.46 19.05 -8.04
N ARG A 201 -11.47 17.91 -8.76
CA ARG A 201 -10.24 17.29 -9.26
C ARG A 201 -9.50 18.21 -10.22
N ILE A 202 -8.21 18.37 -9.96
CA ILE A 202 -7.31 19.13 -10.84
C ILE A 202 -7.05 18.34 -12.12
N ASN A 203 -6.80 17.03 -12.00
CA ASN A 203 -6.56 16.17 -13.15
C ASN A 203 -7.82 15.38 -13.54
N ARG A 204 -8.44 15.78 -14.66
CA ARG A 204 -9.65 15.14 -15.21
C ARG A 204 -9.38 13.96 -16.14
N ILE A 205 -8.13 13.76 -16.55
CA ILE A 205 -7.73 12.72 -17.51
C ILE A 205 -7.12 11.52 -16.77
N ASN A 206 -6.14 11.77 -15.91
CA ASN A 206 -5.48 10.74 -15.12
C ASN A 206 -6.03 10.75 -13.69
N LEU A 207 -7.09 9.97 -13.48
CA LEU A 207 -7.80 9.87 -12.19
C LEU A 207 -6.95 9.23 -11.08
N ARG A 208 -5.82 8.59 -11.41
CA ARG A 208 -4.86 8.08 -10.40
C ARG A 208 -4.12 9.20 -9.68
N LYS A 209 -4.15 10.43 -10.21
CA LYS A 209 -3.58 11.61 -9.56
C LYS A 209 -4.68 12.32 -8.76
N GLU A 210 -4.77 11.97 -7.49
CA GLU A 210 -5.83 12.39 -6.57
C GLU A 210 -5.48 13.75 -5.92
N PHE A 211 -5.44 14.79 -6.74
CA PHE A 211 -5.27 16.17 -6.28
C PHE A 211 -6.55 16.97 -6.52
N PHE A 212 -6.97 17.72 -5.51
CA PHE A 212 -8.23 18.44 -5.48
C PHE A 212 -7.98 19.91 -5.13
N ARG A 213 -8.63 20.83 -5.85
CA ARG A 213 -8.62 22.25 -5.54
C ARG A 213 -9.90 22.61 -4.81
N VAL A 214 -9.84 22.68 -3.48
CA VAL A 214 -11.01 22.87 -2.60
C VAL A 214 -10.56 23.46 -1.27
N LYS A 215 -11.43 24.18 -0.56
CA LYS A 215 -11.14 24.64 0.80
C LYS A 215 -11.08 23.46 1.78
N LEU A 216 -10.17 23.52 2.75
CA LEU A 216 -10.00 22.46 3.76
C LEU A 216 -11.30 22.19 4.53
N GLU A 217 -12.01 23.24 4.93
CA GLU A 217 -13.31 23.19 5.62
C GLU A 217 -14.30 22.24 4.93
N LYS A 218 -14.35 22.26 3.59
CA LYS A 218 -15.25 21.40 2.84
C LYS A 218 -14.83 19.93 2.92
N ILE A 219 -13.53 19.66 2.94
CA ILE A 219 -13.03 18.28 3.12
C ILE A 219 -13.38 17.79 4.52
N ILE A 220 -13.15 18.60 5.56
CA ILE A 220 -13.46 18.25 6.94
C ILE A 220 -14.96 18.01 7.13
N ASN A 221 -15.82 18.88 6.61
CA ASN A 221 -17.27 18.70 6.67
C ASN A 221 -17.73 17.37 6.04
N GLU A 222 -17.13 16.98 4.92
CA GLU A 222 -17.43 15.68 4.28
C GLU A 222 -16.91 14.50 5.11
N VAL A 223 -15.74 14.64 5.74
CA VAL A 223 -15.22 13.63 6.66
C VAL A 223 -16.12 13.48 7.88
N GLU A 224 -16.54 14.58 8.51
CA GLU A 224 -17.37 14.57 9.71
C GLU A 224 -18.74 13.94 9.47
N ARG A 225 -19.33 14.17 8.29
CA ARG A 225 -20.59 13.53 7.87
C ARG A 225 -20.52 12.00 7.78
N HIS A 226 -19.35 11.47 7.44
CA HIS A 226 -19.19 10.04 7.13
C HIS A 226 -18.46 9.25 8.23
N HIS A 227 -17.63 9.90 9.04
CA HIS A 227 -16.75 9.26 10.01
C HIS A 227 -16.89 9.82 11.44
N GLY A 228 -17.44 11.03 11.60
CA GLY A 228 -17.52 11.72 12.89
C GLY A 228 -16.36 12.70 13.12
N GLN A 229 -16.17 13.13 14.37
CA GLN A 229 -15.17 14.16 14.72
C GLN A 229 -13.74 13.72 14.39
N VAL A 230 -12.96 14.65 13.87
CA VAL A 230 -11.58 14.44 13.43
C VAL A 230 -10.68 15.58 13.88
N GLU A 231 -9.50 15.22 14.40
CA GLU A 231 -8.45 16.19 14.66
C GLU A 231 -7.77 16.61 13.35
N TYR A 232 -7.73 17.92 13.11
CA TYR A 232 -7.07 18.49 11.94
C TYR A 232 -6.30 19.76 12.32
N VAL A 233 -5.25 20.02 11.56
CA VAL A 233 -4.45 21.25 11.59
C VAL A 233 -4.87 22.08 10.38
N ALA A 234 -5.51 23.23 10.63
CA ALA A 234 -6.04 24.09 9.58
C ALA A 234 -4.92 24.65 8.70
N ASP A 235 -3.87 25.16 9.34
CA ASP A 235 -2.75 25.82 8.68
C ASP A 235 -1.40 25.33 9.26
N PRO A 236 -0.88 24.19 8.75
CA PRO A 236 0.46 23.74 9.07
C PRO A 236 1.49 24.66 8.42
N ALA A 237 2.40 25.23 9.23
CA ALA A 237 3.42 26.14 8.73
C ALA A 237 4.36 25.43 7.73
N PRO A 238 4.43 25.89 6.46
CA PRO A 238 5.27 25.27 5.44
C PRO A 238 6.72 25.76 5.58
N LEU A 239 7.41 25.31 6.64
CA LEU A 239 8.69 25.85 7.09
C LEU A 239 9.75 25.91 5.99
N GLN A 240 9.92 24.84 5.20
CA GLN A 240 10.92 24.81 4.12
C GLN A 240 10.61 25.83 3.02
N TYR A 241 9.33 26.03 2.72
CA TYR A 241 8.91 26.99 1.70
C TYR A 241 9.12 28.43 2.19
N LEU A 242 8.73 28.73 3.43
CA LEU A 242 8.94 30.05 4.04
C LEU A 242 10.42 30.42 4.15
N GLN A 243 11.26 29.48 4.61
CA GLN A 243 12.71 29.67 4.65
C GLN A 243 13.28 29.96 3.25
N SER A 244 12.81 29.23 2.23
CA SER A 244 13.30 29.44 0.87
C SER A 244 12.93 30.82 0.31
N LEU A 245 11.78 31.37 0.70
CA LEU A 245 11.39 32.75 0.36
C LEU A 245 12.27 33.77 1.09
N GLU A 246 12.50 33.58 2.39
CA GLU A 246 13.36 34.45 3.21
C GLU A 246 14.79 34.51 2.65
N TYR A 247 15.37 33.37 2.25
CA TYR A 247 16.67 33.34 1.58
C TYR A 247 16.67 34.11 0.25
N ALA A 248 15.63 33.97 -0.56
CA ALA A 248 15.53 34.67 -1.84
C ALA A 248 15.36 36.19 -1.66
N GLU A 249 14.64 36.64 -0.63
CA GLU A 249 14.50 38.05 -0.29
C GLU A 249 15.83 38.64 0.21
N ASN A 250 16.55 37.90 1.05
CA ASN A 250 17.88 38.32 1.53
C ASN A 250 18.95 38.34 0.42
N GLU A 251 18.85 37.50 -0.62
CA GLU A 251 19.73 37.57 -1.78
C GLU A 251 19.41 38.76 -2.70
N ALA A 252 18.17 39.25 -2.68
CA ALA A 252 17.71 40.37 -3.49
C ALA A 252 17.93 41.74 -2.85
N ALA A 253 18.19 41.79 -1.53
CA ALA A 253 18.43 42.99 -0.74
C ALA A 253 19.92 43.37 -0.69
#